data_AF-A0AAV8D6K7-F1
#
_entry.id   AF-A0AAV8D6K7-F1
#
_cell.length_a   1.000
_cell.length_b   1.000
_cell.length_c   1.000
_cell.angle_alpha   90.00
_cell.angle_beta   90.00
_cell.angle_gamma   90.00
#
_symmetry.space_group_name_H-M   'P 1'
#
loop_
_entity.id
_entity.type
_entity.pdbx_description
1 polymer ?
#
loop_
_entity_poly.entity_id
_entity_poly.type
_entity_poly.pdbx_seq_one_letter_code
_entity_poly.pdbx_strand_id
1 'polypeptide(L)'
;MSASGSSRGEHIVPEFDTENVEKGLFHQAKEGKITMVLAFDDSEHSFYALEWTLNHFYSPATGGGMGFQLVIVHAKRAMAAANVSGPGTSAEEVLQDAEMDQRKLAARTVEKARAVCSAHSVEAVVEIMEGDAKHVLMEAVAKHHADILILGSHGYNSVQRAFMGSVSDHMAHHAQCSVMIVKRPKPQKGTKKQTH
;
A
#
# COMPACT_ATOMS: atom_id res chain seq x y z
N MET A 1 47.76 -22.72 -31.98
CA MET A 1 46.71 -22.00 -32.74
C MET A 1 45.37 -22.56 -32.27
N SER A 2 44.83 -22.12 -31.12
CA SER A 2 43.80 -21.05 -30.98
C SER A 2 42.64 -21.23 -31.97
N ALA A 3 41.36 -21.36 -31.59
CA ALA A 3 40.65 -20.56 -30.60
C ALA A 3 39.45 -21.31 -29.97
N SER A 4 39.21 -21.02 -28.69
CA SER A 4 38.00 -21.34 -27.91
C SER A 4 36.91 -20.29 -28.18
N GLY A 5 35.72 -20.72 -28.60
CA GLY A 5 34.53 -19.86 -28.71
C GLY A 5 33.87 -19.67 -27.34
N SER A 6 33.92 -18.47 -26.79
CA SER A 6 33.16 -18.04 -25.61
C SER A 6 32.16 -16.98 -26.07
N SER A 7 30.90 -17.37 -26.26
CA SER A 7 29.80 -16.43 -26.51
C SER A 7 29.38 -15.83 -25.17
N ARG A 8 29.93 -14.65 -24.83
CA ARG A 8 29.38 -13.78 -23.79
C ARG A 8 28.06 -13.22 -24.31
N GLY A 9 26.96 -13.57 -23.65
CA GLY A 9 25.67 -12.91 -23.86
C GLY A 9 25.76 -11.47 -23.36
N GLU A 10 25.51 -10.52 -24.26
CA GLU A 10 25.26 -9.12 -23.89
C GLU A 10 23.97 -9.07 -23.07
N HIS A 11 24.08 -8.68 -21.80
CA HIS A 11 22.96 -8.28 -20.99
C HIS A 11 22.45 -6.93 -21.52
N ILE A 12 21.41 -6.99 -22.33
CA ILE A 12 20.65 -5.82 -22.78
C ILE A 12 19.86 -5.33 -21.56
N VAL A 13 20.31 -4.25 -20.95
CA VAL A 13 19.51 -3.47 -20.00
C VAL A 13 18.35 -2.84 -20.79
N PRO A 14 17.07 -3.08 -20.45
CA PRO A 14 15.98 -2.45 -21.16
C PRO A 14 16.03 -0.95 -20.88
N GLU A 15 16.11 -0.19 -21.96
CA GLU A 15 16.10 1.28 -21.99
C GLU A 15 14.79 1.78 -21.37
N PHE A 16 14.90 2.68 -20.40
CA PHE A 16 13.75 3.22 -19.67
C PHE A 16 13.02 4.23 -20.55
N ASP A 17 12.02 3.73 -21.28
CA ASP A 17 11.23 4.52 -22.23
C ASP A 17 10.27 5.46 -21.49
N THR A 18 10.65 6.73 -21.45
CA THR A 18 9.92 7.80 -20.75
C THR A 18 8.64 8.24 -21.47
N GLU A 19 8.50 7.97 -22.78
CA GLU A 19 7.30 8.34 -23.54
C GLU A 19 6.09 7.44 -23.22
N ASN A 20 6.33 6.21 -22.76
CA ASN A 20 5.27 5.30 -22.32
C ASN A 20 4.79 5.56 -20.89
N VAL A 21 5.52 6.35 -20.09
CA VAL A 21 5.14 6.69 -18.70
C VAL A 21 3.98 7.70 -18.68
N GLU A 22 3.97 8.68 -19.58
CA GLU A 22 2.93 9.72 -19.60
C GLU A 22 1.60 9.23 -20.21
N LYS A 23 1.64 8.25 -21.11
CA LYS A 23 0.43 7.66 -21.71
C LYS A 23 -0.15 6.48 -20.90
N GLY A 24 0.58 5.98 -19.90
CA GLY A 24 0.17 4.87 -19.03
C GLY A 24 -0.50 5.28 -17.71
N LEU A 25 -0.60 6.58 -17.40
CA LEU A 25 -1.00 7.06 -16.07
C LEU A 25 -2.46 7.56 -15.97
N PHE A 26 -3.36 7.00 -16.79
CA PHE A 26 -4.79 7.02 -16.50
C PHE A 26 -5.32 5.62 -16.75
N HIS A 27 -5.36 4.80 -15.69
CA HIS A 27 -6.22 3.62 -15.73
C HIS A 27 -7.64 4.17 -15.81
N GLN A 28 -8.20 4.23 -17.03
CA GLN A 28 -9.64 4.43 -17.18
C GLN A 28 -10.30 3.44 -16.23
N ALA A 29 -11.11 3.93 -15.28
CA ALA A 29 -11.99 3.07 -14.52
C ALA A 29 -12.67 2.15 -15.53
N LYS A 30 -12.46 0.84 -15.44
CA LYS A 30 -13.09 -0.11 -16.37
C LYS A 30 -14.58 0.13 -16.24
N GLU A 31 -15.21 0.70 -17.28
CA GLU A 31 -16.59 1.16 -17.24
C GLU A 31 -17.48 0.12 -16.55
N GLY A 32 -18.10 0.51 -15.43
CA GLY A 32 -19.03 -0.33 -14.67
C GLY A 32 -18.48 -1.06 -13.44
N LYS A 33 -17.18 -0.99 -13.11
CA LYS A 33 -16.64 -1.54 -11.85
C LYS A 33 -16.56 -0.50 -10.73
N ILE A 34 -16.87 -0.92 -9.50
CA ILE A 34 -16.65 -0.13 -8.29
C ILE A 34 -15.15 -0.10 -7.99
N THR A 35 -14.59 1.10 -7.89
CA THR A 35 -13.18 1.34 -7.58
C THR A 35 -12.96 1.43 -6.09
N MET A 36 -12.19 0.48 -5.56
CA MET A 36 -11.81 0.40 -4.16
C MET A 36 -10.35 0.81 -4.01
N VAL A 37 -10.09 1.90 -3.29
CA VAL A 37 -8.74 2.29 -2.87
C VAL A 37 -8.51 1.80 -1.45
N LEU A 38 -7.42 1.06 -1.19
CA LEU A 38 -7.08 0.55 0.13
C LEU A 38 -5.74 1.13 0.59
N ALA A 39 -5.72 1.76 1.77
CA ALA A 39 -4.48 2.23 2.38
C ALA A 39 -3.73 1.08 3.05
N PHE A 40 -2.44 0.94 2.76
CA PHE A 40 -1.61 -0.13 3.29
C PHE A 40 -0.29 0.38 3.85
N ASP A 41 -0.05 0.15 5.14
CA ASP A 41 1.11 0.66 5.88
C ASP A 41 1.94 -0.46 6.55
N ASP A 42 1.75 -1.72 6.13
CA ASP A 42 2.39 -2.91 6.72
C ASP A 42 2.08 -3.11 8.22
N SER A 43 0.98 -2.51 8.72
CA SER A 43 0.49 -2.74 10.08
C SER A 43 -0.48 -3.91 10.15
N GLU A 44 -0.63 -4.53 11.32
CA GLU A 44 -1.63 -5.60 11.53
C GLU A 44 -3.06 -5.17 11.14
N HIS A 45 -3.36 -3.87 11.22
CA HIS A 45 -4.68 -3.33 10.91
C HIS A 45 -4.88 -3.15 9.41
N SER A 46 -3.85 -2.77 8.66
CA SER A 46 -3.93 -2.73 7.19
C SER A 46 -3.95 -4.13 6.58
N PHE A 47 -3.19 -5.08 7.14
CA PHE A 47 -3.30 -6.51 6.76
C PHE A 47 -4.70 -7.02 6.95
N TYR A 48 -5.25 -6.83 8.15
CA TYR A 48 -6.61 -7.27 8.44
C TYR A 48 -7.63 -6.60 7.53
N ALA A 49 -7.49 -5.30 7.24
CA ALA A 49 -8.38 -4.59 6.32
C ALA A 49 -8.32 -5.18 4.89
N LEU A 50 -7.12 -5.52 4.40
CA LEU A 50 -6.93 -6.16 3.10
C LEU A 50 -7.56 -7.54 3.06
N GLU A 51 -7.23 -8.42 4.01
CA GLU A 51 -7.81 -9.77 4.08
C GLU A 51 -9.33 -9.72 4.23
N TRP A 52 -9.85 -8.85 5.08
CA TRP A 52 -11.28 -8.69 5.26
C TRP A 52 -11.94 -8.27 3.94
N THR A 53 -11.37 -7.30 3.24
CA THR A 53 -11.89 -6.84 1.93
C THR A 53 -11.92 -7.98 0.91
N LEU A 54 -10.82 -8.74 0.78
CA LEU A 54 -10.73 -9.85 -0.16
C LEU A 54 -11.76 -10.94 0.16
N ASN A 55 -11.92 -11.30 1.42
CA ASN A 55 -12.89 -12.33 1.83
C ASN A 55 -14.35 -11.94 1.62
N HIS A 56 -14.67 -10.64 1.66
CA HIS A 56 -16.06 -10.17 1.60
C HIS A 56 -16.48 -9.68 0.22
N PHE A 57 -15.56 -9.21 -0.62
CA PHE A 57 -15.89 -8.68 -1.95
C PHE A 57 -15.35 -9.52 -3.11
N TYR A 58 -14.33 -10.36 -2.85
CA TYR A 58 -13.65 -11.16 -3.88
C TYR A 58 -13.84 -12.66 -3.68
N SER A 59 -14.66 -13.09 -2.72
CA SER A 59 -14.98 -14.51 -2.54
C SER A 59 -15.90 -15.04 -3.64
N PRO A 60 -15.91 -16.37 -3.89
CA PRO A 60 -16.84 -16.97 -4.85
C PRO A 60 -18.31 -16.65 -4.55
N ALA A 61 -18.67 -16.52 -3.26
CA ALA A 61 -20.01 -16.17 -2.81
C ALA A 61 -20.46 -14.76 -3.24
N THR A 62 -19.52 -13.87 -3.54
CA THR A 62 -19.77 -12.50 -4.01
C THR A 62 -19.47 -12.32 -5.50
N GLY A 63 -19.38 -13.43 -6.25
CA GLY A 63 -19.10 -13.40 -7.68
C GLY A 63 -17.63 -13.17 -8.00
N GLY A 64 -16.71 -13.49 -7.09
CA GLY A 64 -15.27 -13.48 -7.34
C GLY A 64 -14.69 -12.10 -7.66
N GLY A 65 -15.32 -11.02 -7.18
CA GLY A 65 -14.82 -9.67 -7.39
C GLY A 65 -15.05 -9.09 -8.80
N MET A 66 -15.88 -9.72 -9.65
CA MET A 66 -16.07 -9.28 -11.04
C MET A 66 -16.51 -7.81 -11.15
N GLY A 67 -17.29 -7.30 -10.18
CA GLY A 67 -17.76 -5.91 -10.13
C GLY A 67 -16.84 -4.92 -9.42
N PHE A 68 -15.67 -5.35 -8.93
CA PHE A 68 -14.77 -4.52 -8.14
C PHE A 68 -13.37 -4.44 -8.78
N GLN A 69 -12.72 -3.29 -8.64
CA GLN A 69 -11.30 -3.15 -8.90
C GLN A 69 -10.59 -2.64 -7.63
N LEU A 70 -9.45 -3.23 -7.29
CA LEU A 70 -8.71 -2.91 -6.07
C LEU A 70 -7.39 -2.20 -6.42
N VAL A 71 -7.24 -1.00 -5.88
CA VAL A 71 -5.99 -0.23 -5.88
C VAL A 71 -5.48 -0.15 -4.44
N ILE A 72 -4.29 -0.67 -4.18
CA ILE A 72 -3.63 -0.59 -2.88
C ILE A 72 -2.62 0.54 -2.93
N VAL A 73 -2.69 1.45 -1.97
CA VAL A 73 -1.84 2.64 -1.90
C VAL A 73 -0.99 2.59 -0.64
N HIS A 74 0.32 2.70 -0.82
CA HIS A 74 1.29 2.88 0.25
C HIS A 74 1.89 4.28 0.20
N ALA A 75 1.71 5.05 1.27
CA ALA A 75 2.36 6.36 1.42
C ALA A 75 3.76 6.20 2.00
N LYS A 76 4.80 6.49 1.22
CA LYS A 76 6.17 6.64 1.72
C LYS A 76 6.39 8.09 2.16
N ARG A 77 7.03 8.29 3.31
CA ARG A 77 7.33 9.63 3.79
C ARG A 77 8.53 10.19 3.04
N ALA A 78 8.40 11.40 2.51
CA ALA A 78 9.56 12.18 2.06
C ALA A 78 10.46 12.46 3.27
N MET A 79 11.75 12.12 3.16
CA MET A 79 12.74 12.48 4.18
C MET A 79 13.20 13.90 3.89
N ALA A 80 12.90 14.84 4.78
CA ALA A 80 13.57 16.14 4.74
C ALA A 80 14.99 15.98 5.29
N ALA A 81 15.98 16.62 4.66
CA ALA A 81 17.39 16.67 5.08
C ALA A 81 17.62 17.41 6.41
N ALA A 82 16.63 17.45 7.30
CA ALA A 82 16.68 18.25 8.50
C ALA A 82 17.56 17.54 9.56
N ASN A 83 18.71 18.14 9.82
CA ASN A 83 19.61 17.93 10.97
C ASN A 83 20.66 16.79 10.86
N VAL A 84 21.24 16.56 9.68
CA VAL A 84 22.48 15.75 9.60
C VAL A 84 23.67 16.64 10.01
N SER A 85 23.93 16.70 11.30
CA SER A 85 25.12 17.34 11.86
C SER A 85 25.98 16.27 12.53
N GLY A 86 26.79 15.58 11.73
CA GLY A 86 27.80 14.60 12.17
C GLY A 86 29.14 14.86 11.47
N PRO A 87 30.29 14.80 12.15
CA PRO A 87 31.59 14.97 11.48
C PRO A 87 31.83 13.83 10.49
N GLY A 88 31.98 14.15 9.20
CA GLY A 88 32.42 13.21 8.17
C GLY A 88 31.34 12.50 7.35
N THR A 89 30.05 12.75 7.59
CA THR A 89 28.95 12.27 6.73
C THR A 89 28.38 13.44 5.95
N SER A 90 28.38 13.38 4.62
CA SER A 90 27.73 14.40 3.80
C SER A 90 26.20 14.32 3.95
N ALA A 91 25.51 15.45 3.81
CA ALA A 91 24.05 15.47 3.82
C ALA A 91 23.49 14.60 2.68
N GLU A 92 24.17 14.61 1.53
CA GLU A 92 23.87 13.79 0.36
C GLU A 92 23.96 12.30 0.64
N GLU A 93 25.01 11.81 1.31
CA GLU A 93 25.15 10.38 1.64
C GLU A 93 24.03 9.91 2.57
N VAL A 94 23.70 10.70 3.60
CA VAL A 94 22.63 10.33 4.54
C VAL A 94 21.27 10.35 3.86
N LEU A 95 21.02 11.29 2.96
CA LEU A 95 19.81 11.31 2.15
C LEU A 95 19.72 10.08 1.23
N GLN A 96 20.82 9.72 0.57
CA GLN A 96 20.87 8.54 -0.31
C GLN A 96 20.63 7.24 0.46
N ASP A 97 21.25 7.06 1.62
CA ASP A 97 21.05 5.89 2.46
C ASP A 97 19.62 5.80 2.99
N ALA A 98 19.08 6.93 3.49
CA ALA A 98 17.70 7.00 3.94
C ALA A 98 16.71 6.71 2.80
N GLU A 99 16.94 7.28 1.61
CA GLU A 99 16.14 6.99 0.42
C GLU A 99 16.21 5.51 0.04
N MET A 100 17.41 4.91 0.06
CA MET A 100 17.59 3.49 -0.23
C MET A 100 16.81 2.63 0.77
N ASP A 101 16.87 2.95 2.06
CA ASP A 101 16.14 2.22 3.09
C ASP A 101 14.63 2.40 2.98
N GLN A 102 14.15 3.60 2.64
CA GLN A 102 12.74 3.84 2.33
C GLN A 102 12.29 3.06 1.09
N ARG A 103 13.10 3.02 0.02
CA ARG A 103 12.81 2.22 -1.19
C ARG A 103 12.74 0.73 -0.87
N LYS A 104 13.68 0.20 -0.08
CA LYS A 104 13.66 -1.20 0.39
C LYS A 104 12.43 -1.50 1.23
N LEU A 105 12.05 -0.59 2.15
CA LEU A 105 10.86 -0.76 2.97
C LEU A 105 9.59 -0.77 2.13
N ALA A 106 9.44 0.22 1.23
CA ALA A 106 8.29 0.30 0.34
C ALA A 106 8.17 -0.94 -0.57
N ALA A 107 9.29 -1.43 -1.11
CA ALA A 107 9.31 -2.66 -1.91
C ALA A 107 8.83 -3.88 -1.11
N ARG A 108 9.26 -4.03 0.15
CA ARG A 108 8.77 -5.10 1.04
C ARG A 108 7.28 -4.95 1.34
N THR A 109 6.80 -3.74 1.56
CA THR A 109 5.38 -3.48 1.82
C THR A 109 4.52 -3.84 0.61
N VAL A 110 4.96 -3.47 -0.60
CA VAL A 110 4.30 -3.88 -1.86
C VAL A 110 4.29 -5.39 -2.02
N GLU A 111 5.41 -6.06 -1.80
CA GLU A 111 5.51 -7.51 -1.93
C GLU A 111 4.53 -8.22 -0.99
N LYS A 112 4.44 -7.78 0.27
CA LYS A 112 3.50 -8.36 1.24
C LYS A 112 2.04 -8.14 0.84
N ALA A 113 1.69 -6.94 0.35
CA ALA A 113 0.33 -6.68 -0.14
C ALA A 113 -0.01 -7.58 -1.34
N ARG A 114 0.90 -7.72 -2.31
CA ARG A 114 0.74 -8.60 -3.46
C ARG A 114 0.61 -10.07 -3.07
N ALA A 115 1.39 -10.53 -2.10
CA ALA A 115 1.32 -11.89 -1.59
C ALA A 115 -0.08 -12.21 -1.01
N VAL A 116 -0.67 -11.29 -0.23
CA VAL A 116 -2.02 -11.46 0.31
C VAL A 116 -3.07 -11.50 -0.81
N CYS A 117 -2.99 -10.61 -1.80
CA CYS A 117 -3.88 -10.62 -2.96
C CYS A 117 -3.76 -11.91 -3.78
N SER A 118 -2.53 -12.35 -4.05
CA SER A 118 -2.26 -13.58 -4.81
C SER A 118 -2.79 -14.82 -4.10
N ALA A 119 -2.72 -14.87 -2.76
CA ALA A 119 -3.29 -15.98 -1.98
C ALA A 119 -4.82 -16.07 -2.11
N HIS A 120 -5.49 -14.98 -2.51
CA HIS A 120 -6.93 -14.91 -2.77
C HIS A 120 -7.26 -14.93 -4.28
N SER A 121 -6.27 -15.17 -5.16
CA SER A 121 -6.42 -15.12 -6.61
C SER A 121 -6.96 -13.77 -7.13
N VAL A 122 -6.60 -12.67 -6.46
CA VAL A 122 -7.01 -11.30 -6.83
C VAL A 122 -5.82 -10.56 -7.43
N GLU A 123 -6.04 -9.97 -8.60
CA GLU A 123 -5.11 -9.02 -9.19
C GLU A 123 -5.44 -7.61 -8.69
N ALA A 124 -4.52 -7.01 -7.94
CA ALA A 124 -4.62 -5.65 -7.44
C ALA A 124 -3.52 -4.76 -8.03
N VAL A 125 -3.88 -3.52 -8.33
CA VAL A 125 -2.87 -2.48 -8.61
C VAL A 125 -2.27 -2.07 -7.27
N VAL A 126 -0.95 -1.96 -7.19
CA VAL A 126 -0.27 -1.49 -5.97
C VAL A 126 0.60 -0.29 -6.33
N GLU A 127 0.28 0.86 -5.74
CA GLU A 127 0.98 2.13 -5.96
C GLU A 127 1.71 2.58 -4.70
N ILE A 128 2.96 3.04 -4.88
CA ILE A 128 3.71 3.75 -3.85
C ILE A 128 3.65 5.24 -4.20
N MET A 129 3.16 6.06 -3.27
CA MET A 129 3.08 7.51 -3.43
C MET A 129 3.87 8.19 -2.32
N GLU A 130 4.45 9.36 -2.63
CA GLU A 130 5.29 10.08 -1.68
C GLU A 130 4.51 11.21 -1.00
N GLY A 131 4.63 11.29 0.33
CA GLY A 131 4.06 12.39 1.11
C GLY A 131 3.48 11.99 2.45
N ASP A 132 2.73 12.91 3.07
CA ASP A 132 1.90 12.60 4.22
C ASP A 132 0.74 11.69 3.81
N ALA A 133 0.45 10.67 4.62
CA ALA A 133 -0.56 9.67 4.29
C ALA A 133 -1.94 10.27 4.02
N LYS A 134 -2.34 11.34 4.71
CA LYS A 134 -3.65 11.98 4.49
C LYS A 134 -3.71 12.62 3.10
N HIS A 135 -2.65 13.31 2.71
CA HIS A 135 -2.57 13.96 1.41
C HIS A 135 -2.52 12.92 0.28
N VAL A 136 -1.63 11.94 0.42
CA VAL A 136 -1.49 10.82 -0.53
C VAL A 136 -2.82 10.10 -0.76
N LEU A 137 -3.57 9.82 0.30
CA LEU A 137 -4.84 9.11 0.17
C LEU A 137 -5.94 9.97 -0.47
N MET A 138 -5.99 11.28 -0.18
CA MET A 138 -6.89 12.20 -0.87
C MET A 138 -6.57 12.28 -2.37
N GLU A 139 -5.28 12.38 -2.71
CA GLU A 139 -4.81 12.38 -4.08
C GLU A 139 -5.15 11.07 -4.79
N ALA A 140 -4.92 9.92 -4.15
CA ALA A 140 -5.26 8.61 -4.70
C ALA A 140 -6.76 8.45 -4.94
N VAL A 141 -7.60 8.90 -3.99
CA VAL A 141 -9.07 8.88 -4.14
C VAL A 141 -9.48 9.69 -5.37
N ALA A 142 -8.92 10.88 -5.55
CA ALA A 142 -9.21 11.72 -6.71
C ALA A 142 -8.68 11.10 -8.02
N LYS A 143 -7.41 10.66 -8.03
CA LYS A 143 -6.71 10.08 -9.18
C LYS A 143 -7.43 8.85 -9.74
N HIS A 144 -7.89 7.97 -8.86
CA HIS A 144 -8.54 6.71 -9.25
C HIS A 144 -10.07 6.82 -9.32
N HIS A 145 -10.66 7.99 -9.08
CA HIS A 145 -12.10 8.16 -8.94
C HIS A 145 -12.71 7.12 -8.00
N ALA A 146 -12.13 6.97 -6.81
CA ALA A 146 -12.50 5.91 -5.89
C ALA A 146 -13.96 6.03 -5.45
N ASP A 147 -14.71 4.93 -5.52
CA ASP A 147 -16.05 4.83 -4.95
C ASP A 147 -15.97 4.55 -3.44
N ILE A 148 -14.97 3.77 -3.04
CA ILE A 148 -14.75 3.35 -1.65
C ILE A 148 -13.27 3.49 -1.28
N LEU A 149 -12.97 4.23 -0.22
CA LEU A 149 -11.68 4.24 0.46
C LEU A 149 -11.71 3.29 1.66
N ILE A 150 -10.76 2.36 1.72
CA ILE A 150 -10.68 1.30 2.72
C ILE A 150 -9.45 1.52 3.60
N LEU A 151 -9.68 1.55 4.91
CA LEU A 151 -8.66 1.84 5.91
C LEU A 151 -8.71 0.83 7.04
N GLY A 152 -7.56 0.47 7.59
CA GLY A 152 -7.51 -0.08 8.94
C GLY A 152 -8.00 0.95 9.96
N SER A 153 -8.57 0.51 11.07
CA SER A 153 -8.99 1.45 12.13
C SER A 153 -7.83 2.18 12.79
N HIS A 154 -6.61 1.64 12.70
CA HIS A 154 -5.37 2.19 13.23
C HIS A 154 -4.22 1.88 12.26
N GLY A 155 -3.04 2.48 12.49
CA GLY A 155 -1.81 2.19 11.74
C GLY A 155 -0.66 1.77 12.66
N TYR A 156 0.57 1.76 12.13
CA TYR A 156 1.76 1.24 12.82
C TYR A 156 2.07 1.87 14.20
N ASN A 157 1.75 3.16 14.40
CA ASN A 157 2.17 3.93 15.60
C ASN A 157 1.10 4.09 16.70
N SER A 158 0.00 3.33 16.68
CA SER A 158 -1.10 3.60 17.60
C SER A 158 -0.98 2.87 18.95
N VAL A 159 -0.97 3.63 20.05
CA VAL A 159 -1.08 3.10 21.42
C VAL A 159 -2.57 3.03 21.80
N GLN A 160 -3.08 1.82 22.12
CA GLN A 160 -4.51 1.58 22.28
C GLN A 160 -5.14 2.14 23.58
N ARG A 161 -6.17 2.98 23.41
CA ARG A 161 -7.50 2.85 24.07
C ARG A 161 -8.52 3.73 23.33
N ALA A 162 -9.54 3.10 22.74
CA ALA A 162 -10.79 3.70 22.21
C ALA A 162 -10.76 4.70 21.04
N PHE A 163 -9.62 5.20 20.55
CA PHE A 163 -9.59 6.18 19.45
C PHE A 163 -9.28 5.57 18.08
N MET A 164 -9.85 6.12 17.02
CA MET A 164 -9.46 5.81 15.64
C MET A 164 -8.08 6.40 15.34
N GLY A 165 -7.32 5.78 14.42
CA GLY A 165 -6.07 6.33 13.94
C GLY A 165 -6.26 7.68 13.26
N SER A 166 -5.26 8.57 13.36
CA SER A 166 -5.36 9.95 12.85
C SER A 166 -5.62 10.06 11.34
N VAL A 167 -5.16 9.08 10.55
CA VAL A 167 -5.44 9.01 9.11
C VAL A 167 -6.89 8.57 8.88
N SER A 168 -7.32 7.48 9.54
CA SER A 168 -8.67 6.93 9.38
C SER A 168 -9.75 7.91 9.84
N ASP A 169 -9.51 8.61 10.95
CA ASP A 169 -10.38 9.68 11.45
C ASP A 169 -10.46 10.86 10.48
N HIS A 170 -9.32 11.33 9.97
CA HIS A 170 -9.29 12.42 9.01
C HIS A 170 -10.02 12.04 7.71
N MET A 171 -9.79 10.84 7.17
CA MET A 171 -10.45 10.39 5.95
C MET A 171 -11.95 10.23 6.12
N ALA A 172 -12.43 9.72 7.26
CA ALA A 172 -13.86 9.60 7.54
C ALA A 172 -14.62 10.93 7.42
N HIS A 173 -13.96 12.06 7.69
CA HIS A 173 -14.58 13.38 7.64
C HIS A 173 -14.35 14.14 6.34
N HIS A 174 -13.32 13.78 5.55
CA HIS A 174 -12.84 14.62 4.46
C HIS A 174 -12.70 13.92 3.10
N ALA A 175 -12.70 12.58 3.04
CA ALA A 175 -12.61 11.86 1.78
C ALA A 175 -13.83 12.17 0.90
N GLN A 176 -13.60 12.30 -0.41
CA GLN A 176 -14.64 12.60 -1.40
C GLN A 176 -15.40 11.35 -1.88
N CYS A 177 -15.28 10.24 -1.15
CA CYS A 177 -15.90 8.96 -1.46
C CYS A 177 -16.37 8.25 -0.18
N SER A 178 -17.04 7.11 -0.33
CA SER A 178 -17.46 6.32 0.84
C SER A 178 -16.22 5.79 1.57
N VAL A 179 -16.19 5.90 2.90
CA VAL A 179 -15.06 5.42 3.71
C VAL A 179 -15.46 4.17 4.48
N MET A 180 -14.72 3.08 4.27
CA MET A 180 -14.88 1.83 5.01
C MET A 180 -13.69 1.63 5.96
N ILE A 181 -13.98 1.66 7.26
CA ILE A 181 -12.97 1.50 8.30
C ILE A 181 -13.09 0.11 8.91
N VAL A 182 -12.12 -0.74 8.59
CA VAL A 182 -12.10 -2.13 9.04
C VAL A 182 -11.39 -2.22 10.39
N LYS A 183 -12.16 -2.55 11.42
CA LYS A 183 -11.63 -2.73 12.78
C LYS A 183 -11.25 -4.19 13.01
N ARG A 184 -9.98 -4.43 13.30
CA ARG A 184 -9.52 -5.75 13.79
C ARG A 184 -10.13 -6.05 15.16
N PRO A 185 -10.87 -7.16 15.34
CA PRO A 185 -11.37 -7.59 16.64
C PRO A 185 -10.21 -7.82 17.62
N LYS A 186 -10.39 -7.42 18.89
CA LYS A 186 -9.43 -7.81 19.93
C LYS A 186 -9.67 -9.28 20.28
N PRO A 187 -8.62 -10.10 20.46
CA PRO A 187 -8.79 -11.45 20.99
C PRO A 187 -9.47 -11.34 22.36
N GLN A 188 -10.64 -11.97 22.50
CA GLN A 188 -11.34 -12.01 23.78
C GLN A 188 -10.46 -12.76 24.78
N LYS A 189 -10.13 -12.12 25.91
CA LYS A 189 -9.54 -12.84 27.05
C LYS A 189 -10.61 -13.82 27.55
N GLY A 190 -10.34 -15.12 27.46
CA GLY A 190 -11.26 -16.16 27.88
C GLY A 190 -11.82 -15.90 29.29
N THR A 191 -13.13 -15.85 29.40
CA THR A 191 -13.83 -15.88 30.69
C THR A 191 -13.39 -17.14 31.43
N LYS A 192 -12.68 -16.98 32.55
CA LYS A 192 -12.48 -18.08 33.50
C LYS A 192 -13.86 -18.57 33.90
N LYS A 193 -14.21 -19.81 33.53
CA LYS A 193 -15.38 -20.50 34.09
C LYS A 193 -15.20 -20.53 35.61
N GLN A 194 -16.06 -19.82 36.33
CA GLN A 194 -16.27 -20.07 37.76
C GLN A 194 -16.86 -21.48 37.87
N THR A 195 -16.02 -22.43 38.30
CA THR A 195 -16.49 -23.69 38.87
C THR A 195 -17.11 -23.36 40.23
N HIS A 196 -18.42 -23.59 40.34
CA HIS A 196 -19.13 -23.71 41.61
C HIS A 196 -18.81 -25.06 42.27
#